data_AF-A0AAD8VFC2-F1
#
_entry.id   AF-A0AAD8VFC2-F1
#
_cell.length_a   1.000
_cell.length_b   1.000
_cell.length_c   1.000
_cell.angle_alpha   90.00
_cell.angle_beta   90.00
_cell.angle_gamma   90.00
#
_symmetry.space_group_name_H-M   'P 1'
#
loop_
_entity.id
_entity.type
_entity.pdbx_description
1 polymer ?
#
loop_
_entity_poly.entity_id
_entity_poly.type
_entity_poly.pdbx_seq_one_letter_code
_entity_poly.pdbx_strand_id
1 'polypeptide(L)'
;MAPHRTFSWIAACLLVVLLAPPSRAQDPTAGFTAVSLSEANFQLQKPYNMPSSARYSFDGTVRRMWVFSSDEPFKAESDTRPRTEMRMTGYDYSSGVWQFEGSVFVPSGTTGVSIMQVFGGGTATTLMLQVYDGALRYYNQRTVEDNIYDRWLRVNVVHDVGASALTVFVNGNLKLTASGRGGDSHYFKFGVYTQRDSSSRMESRWKNVRILKKN
;
A
#
# COMPACT_ATOMS: atom_id res chain seq x y z
N MET A 1 -18.36 -74.39 34.88
CA MET A 1 -17.90 -73.67 33.66
C MET A 1 -18.99 -72.69 33.25
N ALA A 2 -18.80 -71.41 33.56
CA ALA A 2 -19.68 -70.31 33.18
C ALA A 2 -18.79 -69.18 32.64
N PRO A 3 -19.19 -68.44 31.58
CA PRO A 3 -18.26 -67.62 30.82
C PRO A 3 -18.06 -66.23 31.44
N HIS A 4 -16.82 -65.77 31.39
CA HIS A 4 -16.45 -64.39 31.71
C HIS A 4 -17.03 -63.44 30.65
N ARG A 5 -17.82 -62.45 31.08
CA ARG A 5 -18.19 -61.29 30.26
C ARG A 5 -17.18 -60.17 30.52
N THR A 6 -16.41 -59.81 29.50
CA THR A 6 -15.58 -58.60 29.52
C THR A 6 -16.44 -57.39 29.13
N PHE A 7 -16.49 -56.38 29.99
CA PHE A 7 -17.06 -55.08 29.67
C PHE A 7 -15.97 -54.21 29.02
N SER A 8 -16.13 -53.92 27.73
CA SER A 8 -15.30 -52.95 27.01
C SER A 8 -15.82 -51.54 27.30
N TRP A 9 -15.04 -50.75 28.03
CA TRP A 9 -15.31 -49.33 28.24
C TRP A 9 -14.67 -48.52 27.12
N ILE A 10 -15.46 -48.09 26.14
CA ILE A 10 -15.01 -47.10 25.16
C ILE A 10 -15.19 -45.72 25.81
N ALA A 11 -14.09 -45.11 26.23
CA ALA A 11 -14.08 -43.71 26.66
C ALA A 11 -14.15 -42.81 25.42
N ALA A 12 -15.30 -42.20 25.17
CA ALA A 12 -15.44 -41.16 24.16
C ALA A 12 -14.92 -39.83 24.73
N CYS A 13 -13.68 -39.48 24.41
CA CYS A 13 -13.16 -38.14 24.68
C CYS A 13 -13.79 -37.13 23.72
N LEU A 14 -14.78 -36.37 24.19
CA LEU A 14 -15.32 -35.21 23.47
C LEU A 14 -14.25 -34.10 23.48
N LEU A 15 -13.56 -33.92 22.35
CA LEU A 15 -12.67 -32.78 22.14
C LEU A 15 -13.52 -31.55 21.82
N VAL A 16 -13.83 -30.73 22.82
CA VAL A 16 -14.45 -29.41 22.60
C VAL A 16 -13.38 -28.46 22.08
N VAL A 17 -13.33 -28.27 20.77
CA VAL A 17 -12.53 -27.19 20.16
C VAL A 17 -13.26 -25.88 20.43
N LEU A 18 -12.79 -25.13 21.42
CA LEU A 18 -13.19 -23.73 21.63
C LEU A 18 -12.72 -22.92 20.42
N LEU A 19 -13.61 -22.71 19.45
CA LEU A 19 -13.40 -21.73 18.38
C LEU A 19 -13.41 -20.34 19.04
N ALA A 20 -12.21 -19.78 19.26
CA ALA A 20 -12.09 -18.37 19.61
C ALA A 20 -12.78 -17.56 18.49
N PRO A 21 -13.65 -16.58 18.84
CA PRO A 21 -14.21 -15.71 17.82
C PRO A 21 -13.05 -15.00 17.10
N PRO A 22 -13.14 -14.79 15.77
CA PRO A 22 -12.11 -14.05 15.06
C PRO A 22 -11.92 -12.70 15.77
N SER A 23 -10.68 -12.39 16.16
CA SER A 23 -10.35 -11.08 16.70
C SER A 23 -10.87 -10.05 15.72
N ARG A 24 -11.81 -9.20 16.16
CA ARG A 24 -12.37 -8.16 15.30
C ARG A 24 -11.20 -7.31 14.81
N ALA A 25 -10.85 -7.41 13.54
CA ALA A 25 -9.75 -6.64 12.97
C ALA A 25 -10.02 -5.17 13.31
N GLN A 26 -9.11 -4.57 14.09
CA GLN A 26 -9.27 -3.20 14.51
C GLN A 26 -9.24 -2.33 13.27
N ASP A 27 -10.22 -1.44 13.13
CA ASP A 27 -10.28 -0.51 12.01
C ASP A 27 -8.96 0.28 11.96
N PRO A 28 -8.16 0.20 10.88
CA PRO A 28 -6.89 0.89 10.79
C PRO A 28 -7.04 2.43 10.86
N THR A 29 -8.26 2.94 10.70
CA THR A 29 -8.58 4.36 10.83
C THR A 29 -9.05 4.77 12.23
N ALA A 30 -9.13 3.85 13.19
CA ALA A 30 -9.61 4.15 14.54
C ALA A 30 -8.77 5.25 15.22
N GLY A 31 -9.45 6.32 15.64
CA GLY A 31 -8.83 7.47 16.29
C GLY A 31 -8.12 8.46 15.35
N PHE A 32 -8.23 8.26 14.03
CA PHE A 32 -7.77 9.24 13.05
C PHE A 32 -8.89 10.18 12.61
N THR A 33 -8.50 11.41 12.28
CA THR A 33 -9.37 12.40 11.64
C THR A 33 -8.91 12.61 10.20
N ALA A 34 -9.82 12.49 9.24
CA ALA A 34 -9.50 12.78 7.84
C ALA A 34 -9.24 14.27 7.63
N VAL A 35 -8.22 14.60 6.85
CA VAL A 35 -7.98 15.97 6.41
C VAL A 35 -8.84 16.28 5.18
N SER A 36 -9.10 17.57 4.92
CA SER A 36 -9.87 17.99 3.75
C SER A 36 -8.99 17.94 2.50
N LEU A 37 -9.37 17.13 1.51
CA LEU A 37 -8.67 17.05 0.23
C LEU A 37 -9.52 17.66 -0.89
N SER A 38 -8.87 18.45 -1.73
CA SER A 38 -9.37 18.94 -3.02
C SER A 38 -8.45 18.47 -4.15
N GLU A 39 -8.86 18.64 -5.41
CA GLU A 39 -7.99 18.30 -6.56
C GLU A 39 -6.64 19.04 -6.54
N ALA A 40 -6.57 20.22 -5.93
CA ALA A 40 -5.31 20.97 -5.78
C ALA A 40 -4.26 20.23 -4.93
N ASN A 41 -4.70 19.29 -4.07
CA ASN A 41 -3.79 18.47 -3.26
C ASN A 41 -3.14 17.33 -4.05
N PHE A 42 -3.64 17.00 -5.25
CA PHE A 42 -3.15 15.89 -6.08
C PHE A 42 -2.21 16.40 -7.17
N GLN A 43 -0.96 16.67 -6.81
CA GLN A 43 0.04 17.17 -7.77
C GLN A 43 0.55 16.01 -8.65
N LEU A 44 0.11 16.01 -9.91
CA LEU A 44 0.53 15.02 -10.90
C LEU A 44 2.01 15.21 -11.30
N GLN A 45 2.79 14.15 -11.14
CA GLN A 45 4.10 13.96 -11.75
C GLN A 45 3.95 12.95 -12.90
N LYS A 46 4.46 13.27 -14.09
CA LYS A 46 4.33 12.47 -15.33
C LYS A 46 5.62 12.59 -16.16
N PRO A 47 5.87 11.78 -17.19
CA PRO A 47 6.96 12.03 -18.13
C PRO A 47 6.95 13.49 -18.64
N TYR A 48 8.10 14.15 -18.62
CA TYR A 48 8.18 15.60 -18.87
C TYR A 48 7.74 15.96 -20.29
N ASN A 49 8.03 15.10 -21.27
CA ASN A 49 7.87 15.31 -22.70
C ASN A 49 6.48 14.96 -23.26
N MET A 50 5.49 14.64 -22.41
CA MET A 50 4.15 14.23 -22.85
C MET A 50 3.03 14.99 -22.14
N PRO A 51 1.82 15.14 -22.73
CA PRO A 51 0.68 15.68 -22.01
C PRO A 51 0.19 14.72 -20.92
N SER A 52 -0.58 15.21 -19.94
CA SER A 52 -1.14 14.39 -18.85
C SER A 52 -2.03 13.25 -19.37
N SER A 53 -2.88 13.52 -20.36
CA SER A 53 -3.78 12.54 -20.97
C SER A 53 -3.07 11.33 -21.58
N ALA A 54 -1.77 11.42 -21.90
CA ALA A 54 -1.00 10.31 -22.43
C ALA A 54 -0.76 9.20 -21.40
N ARG A 55 -0.78 9.54 -20.09
CA ARG A 55 -0.37 8.63 -19.00
C ARG A 55 -1.28 8.67 -17.77
N TYR A 56 -2.25 9.57 -17.75
CA TYR A 56 -3.18 9.78 -16.66
C TYR A 56 -4.59 10.03 -17.16
N SER A 57 -5.58 9.47 -16.47
CA SER A 57 -7.00 9.81 -16.65
C SER A 57 -7.74 9.74 -15.32
N PHE A 58 -8.78 10.56 -15.17
CA PHE A 58 -9.68 10.55 -14.02
C PHE A 58 -11.12 10.81 -14.46
N ASP A 59 -12.02 9.92 -14.08
CA ASP A 59 -13.45 9.98 -14.43
C ASP A 59 -14.32 10.58 -13.30
N GLY A 60 -13.68 11.18 -12.28
CA GLY A 60 -14.34 11.64 -11.06
C GLY A 60 -14.39 10.60 -9.94
N THR A 61 -14.11 9.33 -10.23
CA THR A 61 -14.09 8.23 -9.23
C THR A 61 -12.75 7.50 -9.20
N VAL A 62 -12.22 7.11 -10.35
CA VAL A 62 -11.02 6.30 -10.49
C VAL A 62 -9.93 7.07 -11.22
N ARG A 63 -8.82 7.31 -10.52
CA ARG A 63 -7.57 7.80 -11.13
C ARG A 63 -6.84 6.61 -11.74
N ARG A 64 -6.64 6.61 -13.05
CA ARG A 64 -5.80 5.64 -13.76
C ARG A 64 -4.47 6.28 -14.10
N MET A 65 -3.37 5.63 -13.72
CA MET A 65 -2.01 6.09 -13.97
C MET A 65 -1.22 4.93 -14.60
N TRP A 66 -0.56 5.18 -15.72
CA TRP A 66 0.29 4.20 -16.38
C TRP A 66 1.59 4.84 -16.88
N VAL A 67 2.60 4.02 -17.06
CA VAL A 67 3.87 4.36 -17.74
C VAL A 67 4.34 3.17 -18.56
N PHE A 68 5.16 3.45 -19.56
CA PHE A 68 5.99 2.44 -20.21
C PHE A 68 7.42 2.49 -19.66
N SER A 69 8.13 1.38 -19.69
CA SER A 69 9.54 1.32 -19.24
C SER A 69 10.47 2.20 -20.07
N SER A 70 10.07 2.53 -21.31
CA SER A 70 10.77 3.42 -22.25
C SER A 70 10.34 4.88 -22.19
N ASP A 71 9.44 5.24 -21.28
CA ASP A 71 9.06 6.65 -21.11
C ASP A 71 10.24 7.47 -20.57
N GLU A 72 10.12 8.79 -20.63
CA GLU A 72 11.08 9.71 -20.02
C GLU A 72 10.83 9.92 -18.51
N PRO A 73 11.82 10.44 -17.76
CA PRO A 73 11.64 10.82 -16.36
C PRO A 73 10.58 11.91 -16.16
N PHE A 74 10.26 12.21 -14.90
CA PHE A 74 9.42 13.36 -14.56
C PHE A 74 10.07 14.71 -14.90
N LYS A 75 11.40 14.79 -14.96
CA LYS A 75 12.16 16.01 -15.29
C LYS A 75 13.20 15.69 -16.35
N ALA A 76 13.45 16.63 -17.27
CA ALA A 76 14.36 16.43 -18.40
C ALA A 76 15.80 16.13 -17.98
N GLU A 77 16.24 16.72 -16.87
CA GLU A 77 17.61 16.63 -16.38
C GLU A 77 17.79 15.52 -15.33
N SER A 78 16.79 14.65 -15.15
CA SER A 78 16.82 13.59 -14.14
C SER A 78 17.18 12.25 -14.76
N ASP A 79 18.00 11.48 -14.06
CA ASP A 79 18.31 10.07 -14.35
C ASP A 79 17.31 9.09 -13.70
N THR A 80 16.27 9.60 -13.03
CA THR A 80 15.28 8.76 -12.37
C THR A 80 14.42 8.03 -13.38
N ARG A 81 13.90 6.88 -12.99
CA ARG A 81 13.01 6.11 -13.86
C ARG A 81 11.66 6.81 -14.07
N PRO A 82 10.92 6.43 -15.14
CA PRO A 82 9.63 7.03 -15.45
C PRO A 82 8.60 6.86 -14.34
N ARG A 83 7.69 7.84 -14.23
CA ARG A 83 6.57 7.77 -13.29
C ARG A 83 5.36 8.52 -13.83
N THR A 84 4.20 8.03 -13.44
CA THR A 84 2.98 8.80 -13.40
C THR A 84 2.39 8.64 -12.00
N GLU A 85 2.57 9.66 -11.17
CA GLU A 85 2.36 9.55 -9.72
C GLU A 85 1.80 10.86 -9.16
N MET A 86 0.86 10.76 -8.24
CA MET A 86 0.38 11.88 -7.45
C MET A 86 1.30 12.09 -6.25
N ARG A 87 1.86 13.29 -6.13
CA ARG A 87 2.44 13.80 -4.88
C ARG A 87 1.34 14.53 -4.11
N MET A 88 1.03 14.06 -2.91
CA MET A 88 0.06 14.74 -2.05
C MET A 88 0.67 16.01 -1.47
N THR A 89 -0.04 17.13 -1.59
CA THR A 89 0.44 18.47 -1.19
C THR A 89 -0.42 19.10 -0.10
N GLY A 90 0.15 20.06 0.63
CA GLY A 90 -0.57 20.83 1.67
C GLY A 90 -0.69 20.10 3.01
N TYR A 91 -0.19 18.87 3.09
CA TYR A 91 -0.19 18.02 4.29
C TYR A 91 1.16 17.31 4.45
N ASP A 92 2.24 17.95 4.01
CA ASP A 92 3.60 17.54 4.35
C ASP A 92 3.77 17.64 5.87
N TYR A 93 4.49 16.69 6.45
CA TYR A 93 4.55 16.53 7.90
C TYR A 93 5.94 16.15 8.40
N SER A 94 6.25 16.57 9.62
CA SER A 94 7.51 16.29 10.32
C SER A 94 7.30 15.68 11.71
N SER A 95 6.05 15.51 12.14
CA SER A 95 5.68 14.99 13.46
C SER A 95 4.25 14.42 13.44
N GLY A 96 3.87 13.76 14.54
CA GLY A 96 2.55 13.15 14.73
C GLY A 96 2.40 11.81 14.00
N VAL A 97 1.16 11.33 13.93
CA VAL A 97 0.81 10.06 13.29
C VAL A 97 -0.06 10.33 12.07
N TRP A 98 0.44 9.96 10.90
CA TRP A 98 -0.21 10.23 9.61
C TRP A 98 -0.55 8.93 8.89
N GLN A 99 -1.66 8.95 8.17
CA GLN A 99 -2.16 7.80 7.45
C GLN A 99 -2.56 8.16 6.03
N PHE A 100 -2.10 7.38 5.07
CA PHE A 100 -2.69 7.30 3.74
C PHE A 100 -3.68 6.14 3.69
N GLU A 101 -4.87 6.36 3.13
CA GLU A 101 -5.83 5.31 2.77
C GLU A 101 -6.17 5.44 1.27
N GLY A 102 -6.29 4.31 0.58
CA GLY A 102 -6.79 4.27 -0.78
C GLY A 102 -7.18 2.86 -1.23
N SER A 103 -8.11 2.76 -2.17
CA SER A 103 -8.41 1.49 -2.85
C SER A 103 -7.61 1.42 -4.14
N VAL A 104 -6.76 0.41 -4.27
CA VAL A 104 -5.90 0.20 -5.45
C VAL A 104 -6.33 -1.03 -6.24
N PHE A 105 -6.24 -0.93 -7.56
CA PHE A 105 -6.33 -2.05 -8.50
C PHE A 105 -5.08 -2.05 -9.37
N VAL A 106 -4.46 -3.21 -9.53
CA VAL A 106 -3.26 -3.40 -10.34
C VAL A 106 -3.59 -4.41 -11.44
N PRO A 107 -3.56 -4.02 -12.73
CA PRO A 107 -3.76 -4.97 -13.82
C PRO A 107 -2.67 -6.05 -13.85
N SER A 108 -3.07 -7.28 -14.17
CA SER A 108 -2.12 -8.38 -14.38
C SER A 108 -1.03 -8.04 -15.40
N GLY A 109 0.17 -8.57 -15.17
CA GLY A 109 1.37 -8.25 -15.95
C GLY A 109 2.12 -6.99 -15.52
N THR A 110 1.59 -6.19 -14.59
CA THR A 110 2.33 -5.07 -13.98
C THR A 110 3.36 -5.57 -12.98
N THR A 111 4.66 -5.42 -13.26
CA THR A 111 5.76 -5.81 -12.34
C THR A 111 6.88 -4.75 -12.35
N GLY A 112 7.74 -4.77 -11.34
CA GLY A 112 8.86 -3.84 -11.19
C GLY A 112 8.45 -2.37 -11.08
N VAL A 113 7.46 -2.07 -10.23
CA VAL A 113 6.92 -0.71 -10.07
C VAL A 113 6.55 -0.42 -8.63
N SER A 114 6.81 0.81 -8.15
CA SER A 114 6.27 1.33 -6.89
C SER A 114 4.91 1.94 -7.12
N ILE A 115 3.91 1.55 -6.33
CA ILE A 115 2.54 2.08 -6.44
C ILE A 115 2.14 3.03 -5.31
N MET A 116 2.86 3.02 -4.20
CA MET A 116 2.64 3.91 -3.06
C MET A 116 3.99 4.21 -2.38
N GLN A 117 4.17 5.44 -1.93
CA GLN A 117 5.35 5.85 -1.18
C GLN A 117 4.99 6.71 0.04
N VAL A 118 5.83 6.58 1.07
CA VAL A 118 6.10 7.66 2.01
C VAL A 118 7.45 8.24 1.62
N PHE A 119 7.44 9.43 1.03
CA PHE A 119 8.66 10.11 0.63
C PHE A 119 9.30 10.83 1.82
N GLY A 120 10.61 11.05 1.74
CA GLY A 120 11.38 11.76 2.73
C GLY A 120 12.04 10.85 3.75
N GLY A 121 12.73 11.49 4.68
CA GLY A 121 13.45 10.87 5.78
C GLY A 121 14.96 11.05 5.71
N GLY A 122 15.73 10.25 6.47
CA GLY A 122 17.20 10.22 6.38
C GLY A 122 17.73 9.67 5.05
N THR A 123 16.84 9.20 4.18
CA THR A 123 17.10 8.84 2.78
C THR A 123 15.96 9.40 1.90
N ALA A 124 15.97 9.14 0.59
CA ALA A 124 14.93 9.66 -0.30
C ALA A 124 13.49 9.21 0.04
N THR A 125 13.30 8.02 0.63
CA THR A 125 11.98 7.49 1.00
C THR A 125 12.03 6.72 2.32
N THR A 126 10.97 6.83 3.11
CA THR A 126 10.74 6.01 4.32
C THR A 126 10.12 4.66 3.96
N LEU A 127 9.24 4.66 2.94
CA LEU A 127 8.53 3.46 2.49
C LEU A 127 8.23 3.51 0.99
N MET A 128 8.33 2.36 0.34
CA MET A 128 7.72 2.10 -0.97
C MET A 128 6.96 0.77 -0.91
N LEU A 129 5.74 0.74 -1.46
CA LEU A 129 5.06 -0.50 -1.80
C LEU A 129 5.29 -0.80 -3.28
N GLN A 130 6.07 -1.84 -3.56
CA GLN A 130 6.45 -2.25 -4.91
C GLN A 130 5.68 -3.51 -5.32
N VAL A 131 5.37 -3.62 -6.61
CA VAL A 131 4.72 -4.78 -7.19
C VAL A 131 5.76 -5.61 -7.93
N TYR A 132 5.85 -6.89 -7.58
CA TYR A 132 6.67 -7.88 -8.26
C TYR A 132 5.89 -9.17 -8.42
N ASP A 133 5.65 -9.57 -9.66
CA ASP A 133 5.07 -10.87 -10.04
C ASP A 133 3.79 -11.22 -9.27
N GLY A 134 2.88 -10.26 -9.15
CA GLY A 134 1.60 -10.41 -8.47
C GLY A 134 1.63 -10.20 -6.97
N ALA A 135 2.81 -9.96 -6.37
CA ALA A 135 2.97 -9.64 -4.97
C ALA A 135 3.18 -8.14 -4.74
N LEU A 136 2.51 -7.59 -3.73
CA LEU A 136 2.82 -6.31 -3.13
C LEU A 136 3.92 -6.51 -2.08
N ARG A 137 4.98 -5.71 -2.13
CA ARG A 137 6.18 -5.86 -1.30
C ARG A 137 6.60 -4.54 -0.69
N TYR A 138 7.18 -4.59 0.51
CA TYR A 138 7.91 -3.47 1.11
C TYR A 138 9.28 -3.38 0.46
N TYR A 139 9.49 -2.33 -0.35
CA TYR A 139 10.57 -2.28 -1.33
C TYR A 139 10.62 -3.60 -2.13
N ASN A 140 11.81 -4.06 -2.54
CA ASN A 140 12.02 -5.36 -3.18
C ASN A 140 12.36 -6.46 -2.15
N GLN A 141 11.97 -6.29 -0.88
CA GLN A 141 12.44 -7.12 0.23
C GLN A 141 11.36 -8.08 0.72
N ARG A 142 10.38 -7.57 1.49
CA ARG A 142 9.40 -8.39 2.22
C ARG A 142 8.03 -8.34 1.55
N THR A 143 7.41 -9.49 1.34
CA THR A 143 6.02 -9.57 0.86
C THR A 143 5.05 -8.99 1.89
N VAL A 144 4.12 -8.16 1.41
CA VAL A 144 3.02 -7.55 2.16
C VAL A 144 1.71 -8.25 1.84
N GLU A 145 1.44 -8.55 0.57
CA GLU A 145 0.23 -9.24 0.12
C GLU A 145 0.50 -9.92 -1.23
N ASP A 146 0.10 -11.18 -1.40
CA ASP A 146 0.20 -11.91 -2.66
C ASP A 146 -1.07 -11.81 -3.51
N ASN A 147 -0.96 -12.21 -4.78
CA ASN A 147 -2.08 -12.33 -5.71
C ASN A 147 -2.94 -11.05 -5.79
N ILE A 148 -2.29 -9.90 -5.98
CA ILE A 148 -2.97 -8.58 -5.92
C ILE A 148 -3.65 -8.17 -7.22
N TYR A 149 -3.39 -8.91 -8.31
CA TYR A 149 -3.84 -8.51 -9.63
C TYR A 149 -5.36 -8.59 -9.78
N ASP A 150 -5.86 -7.70 -10.63
CA ASP A 150 -7.22 -7.69 -11.15
C ASP A 150 -8.32 -7.67 -10.07
N ARG A 151 -7.99 -7.16 -8.88
CA ARG A 151 -8.92 -6.93 -7.78
C ARG A 151 -8.64 -5.62 -7.06
N TRP A 152 -9.68 -5.08 -6.41
CA TRP A 152 -9.53 -3.90 -5.56
C TRP A 152 -9.03 -4.30 -4.17
N LEU A 153 -8.02 -3.58 -3.69
CA LEU A 153 -7.44 -3.71 -2.36
C LEU A 153 -7.54 -2.39 -1.62
N ARG A 154 -8.09 -2.39 -0.41
CA ARG A 154 -7.94 -1.22 0.48
C ARG A 154 -6.56 -1.28 1.13
N VAL A 155 -5.74 -0.27 0.89
CA VAL A 155 -4.39 -0.12 1.47
C VAL A 155 -4.41 1.05 2.44
N ASN A 156 -3.93 0.82 3.66
CA ASN A 156 -3.67 1.86 4.64
C ASN A 156 -2.17 1.83 4.98
N VAL A 157 -1.50 2.98 4.93
CA VAL A 157 -0.11 3.13 5.37
C VAL A 157 -0.06 4.20 6.44
N VAL A 158 0.32 3.79 7.65
CA VAL A 158 0.48 4.65 8.81
C VAL A 158 1.96 4.91 9.04
N HIS A 159 2.31 6.18 9.25
CA HIS A 159 3.63 6.60 9.68
C HIS A 159 3.49 7.34 11.02
N ASP A 160 3.98 6.72 12.09
CA ASP A 160 4.17 7.34 13.40
C ASP A 160 5.60 7.88 13.45
N VAL A 161 5.73 9.20 13.34
CA VAL A 161 7.05 9.84 13.27
C VAL A 161 7.76 9.78 14.63
N GLY A 162 7.02 9.98 15.73
CA GLY A 162 7.58 9.98 17.08
C GLY A 162 8.07 8.60 17.51
N ALA A 163 7.32 7.55 17.16
CA ALA A 163 7.73 6.17 17.41
C ALA A 163 8.73 5.63 16.37
N SER A 164 9.04 6.39 15.31
CA SER A 164 9.80 5.93 14.15
C SER A 164 9.27 4.59 13.63
N ALA A 165 7.96 4.53 13.35
CA ALA A 165 7.28 3.30 12.97
C ALA A 165 6.37 3.47 11.76
N LEU A 166 6.43 2.50 10.85
CA LEU A 166 5.55 2.35 9.70
C LEU A 166 4.69 1.11 9.87
N THR A 167 3.40 1.23 9.59
CA THR A 167 2.46 0.11 9.61
C THR A 167 1.65 0.07 8.32
N VAL A 168 1.54 -1.10 7.69
CA VAL A 168 0.74 -1.29 6.46
C VAL A 168 -0.36 -2.29 6.71
N PHE A 169 -1.57 -1.92 6.33
CA PHE A 169 -2.74 -2.78 6.33
C PHE A 169 -3.23 -3.00 4.91
N VAL A 170 -3.70 -4.22 4.63
CA VAL A 170 -4.40 -4.56 3.39
C VAL A 170 -5.74 -5.18 3.76
N ASN A 171 -6.83 -4.59 3.23
CA ASN A 171 -8.21 -4.95 3.56
C ASN A 171 -8.50 -4.96 5.07
N GLY A 172 -7.89 -4.04 5.82
CA GLY A 172 -8.02 -3.93 7.27
C GLY A 172 -7.15 -4.91 8.08
N ASN A 173 -6.44 -5.84 7.43
CA ASN A 173 -5.54 -6.76 8.10
C ASN A 173 -4.12 -6.17 8.18
N LEU A 174 -3.49 -6.24 9.34
CA LEU A 174 -2.09 -5.85 9.51
C LEU A 174 -1.19 -6.78 8.68
N LYS A 175 -0.36 -6.20 7.80
CA LYS A 175 0.55 -6.94 6.92
C LYS A 175 2.02 -6.64 7.15
N LEU A 176 2.34 -5.43 7.59
CA LEU A 176 3.72 -5.00 7.82
C LEU A 176 3.80 -4.06 9.03
N THR A 177 4.82 -4.27 9.84
CA THR A 177 5.44 -3.25 10.68
C THR A 177 6.90 -3.11 10.26
N ALA A 178 7.39 -1.87 10.18
CA ALA A 178 8.76 -1.55 9.82
C ALA A 178 9.22 -0.29 10.55
N SER A 179 10.53 -0.12 10.70
CA SER A 179 11.07 1.12 11.25
C SER A 179 10.91 2.27 10.26
N GLY A 180 10.67 3.46 10.79
CA GLY A 180 10.84 4.71 10.08
C GLY A 180 12.31 4.93 9.72
N ARG A 181 12.57 6.01 8.98
CA ARG A 181 13.93 6.34 8.50
C ARG A 181 14.39 7.72 8.96
N GLY A 182 13.80 8.25 10.04
CA GLY A 182 14.06 9.61 10.54
C GLY A 182 13.68 10.69 9.52
N GLY A 183 14.27 11.89 9.67
CA GLY A 183 14.11 13.07 8.81
C GLY A 183 12.94 13.98 9.19
N ASP A 184 12.94 15.18 8.60
CA ASP A 184 12.12 16.31 9.10
C ASP A 184 11.03 16.73 8.11
N SER A 185 10.82 15.95 7.05
CA SER A 185 9.77 16.23 6.06
C SER A 185 9.36 14.96 5.34
N HIS A 186 8.06 14.68 5.39
CA HIS A 186 7.43 13.53 4.77
C HIS A 186 6.16 13.92 4.04
N TYR A 187 5.84 13.17 3.00
CA TYR A 187 4.55 13.26 2.30
C TYR A 187 4.23 11.94 1.60
N PHE A 188 2.95 11.75 1.31
CA PHE A 188 2.49 10.54 0.62
C PHE A 188 2.54 10.72 -0.90
N LYS A 189 2.82 9.62 -1.60
CA LYS A 189 2.69 9.52 -3.05
C LYS A 189 1.99 8.24 -3.44
N PHE A 190 1.25 8.25 -4.56
CA PHE A 190 0.63 7.05 -5.11
C PHE A 190 0.49 7.13 -6.63
N GLY A 191 0.54 5.99 -7.32
CA GLY A 191 0.47 5.91 -8.77
C GLY A 191 1.33 4.79 -9.32
N VAL A 192 2.22 5.09 -10.26
CA VAL A 192 3.23 4.17 -10.78
C VAL A 192 4.57 4.87 -10.90
N TYR A 193 5.60 4.33 -10.25
CA TYR A 193 6.99 4.76 -10.39
C TYR A 193 7.88 3.55 -10.67
N THR A 194 8.39 3.47 -11.90
CA THR A 194 9.16 2.33 -12.41
C THR A 194 10.36 2.02 -11.51
N GLN A 195 10.57 0.73 -11.23
CA GLN A 195 11.68 0.19 -10.44
C GLN A 195 12.54 -0.74 -11.32
N ARG A 196 13.34 -1.60 -10.69
CA ARG A 196 14.08 -2.66 -11.42
C ARG A 196 13.11 -3.75 -11.88
N ASP A 197 13.50 -4.47 -12.93
CA ASP A 197 12.81 -5.65 -13.46
C ASP A 197 11.35 -5.36 -13.86
N SER A 198 11.14 -4.20 -14.49
CA SER A 198 9.81 -3.71 -14.85
C SER A 198 9.22 -4.40 -16.09
N SER A 199 7.91 -4.60 -16.11
CA SER A 199 7.18 -4.89 -17.35
C SER A 199 7.27 -3.71 -18.34
N SER A 200 6.95 -3.97 -19.60
CA SER A 200 6.93 -2.93 -20.64
C SER A 200 5.92 -1.82 -20.34
N ARG A 201 4.77 -2.18 -19.76
CA ARG A 201 3.73 -1.26 -19.28
C ARG A 201 3.41 -1.58 -17.82
N MET A 202 3.31 -0.54 -17.00
CA MET A 202 2.90 -0.63 -15.60
C MET A 202 1.72 0.29 -15.38
N GLU A 203 0.71 -0.19 -14.67
CA GLU A 203 -0.51 0.58 -14.39
C GLU A 203 -0.97 0.36 -12.94
N SER A 204 -1.52 1.42 -12.35
CA SER A 204 -2.34 1.31 -11.15
C SER A 204 -3.57 2.20 -11.28
N ARG A 205 -4.65 1.77 -10.62
CA ARG A 205 -5.91 2.52 -10.54
C ARG A 205 -6.23 2.75 -9.09
N TRP A 206 -6.62 3.98 -8.76
CA TRP A 206 -6.86 4.39 -7.39
C TRP A 206 -8.20 5.10 -7.25
N LYS A 207 -8.93 4.79 -6.18
CA LYS A 207 -10.15 5.48 -5.77
C LYS A 207 -10.22 5.60 -4.25
N ASN A 208 -11.10 6.46 -3.76
CA ASN A 208 -11.34 6.68 -2.32
C ASN A 208 -10.05 7.04 -1.56
N VAL A 209 -9.21 7.89 -2.15
CA VAL A 209 -7.95 8.32 -1.53
C VAL A 209 -8.23 9.32 -0.42
N ARG A 210 -7.68 9.06 0.77
CA ARG A 210 -7.81 9.91 1.96
C ARG A 210 -6.45 10.03 2.64
N ILE A 211 -6.22 11.19 3.25
CA ILE A 211 -5.16 11.37 4.23
C ILE A 211 -5.83 11.59 5.58
N LEU A 212 -5.34 10.92 6.61
CA LEU A 212 -5.83 11.08 7.95
C LEU A 212 -4.66 11.37 8.89
N LYS A 213 -4.95 12.03 10.00
CA LYS A 213 -3.97 12.30 11.05
C LYS A 213 -4.55 11.99 12.42
N LYS A 214 -3.67 11.66 13.35
CA LYS A 214 -3.96 11.56 14.77
C LYS A 214 -2.98 12.44 15.52
N ASN A 215 -3.50 13.15 16.53
CA ASN A 215 -2.72 13.93 17.48
C ASN A 215 -2.17 13.03 18.57
#